data_AF-A0A7Y7Z617-F1
#
_entry.id   AF-A0A7Y7Z617-F1
#
_cell.length_a   1.000
_cell.length_b   1.000
_cell.length_c   1.000
_cell.angle_alpha   90.00
_cell.angle_beta   90.00
_cell.angle_gamma   90.00
#
_symmetry.space_group_name_H-M   'P 1'
#
loop_
_entity.id
_entity.type
_entity.pdbx_description
1 polymer ?
#
loop_
_entity_poly.entity_id
_entity_poly.type
_entity_poly.pdbx_seq_one_letter_code
_entity_poly.pdbx_strand_id
1 'polypeptide(L)'
;MGKSGFVILSIAVVAASAVYKTDDLLDLLDRRNVIRTSDGVVRLGKVNAERVKVDFKIQSTKSNEVLLQSSTFMGGAFAEAEKELSKQVAAVNKDGGIKGEDGKKESLDTRTATYKDDVKITKRTYIVYSSETMPFFELTLDNSEEVVSAGTKSIYSMISELQEYDQKAAVLAEKAPSFLGRAKGYSL
;
A
#
# COMPACT_ATOMS: atom_id res chain seq x y z
N MET A 1 -46.23 57.13 40.07
CA MET A 1 -46.93 55.84 40.31
C MET A 1 -47.45 55.37 38.96
N GLY A 2 -47.24 54.19 38.43
CA GLY A 2 -46.57 52.96 38.85
C GLY A 2 -46.81 51.95 37.73
N LYS A 3 -45.74 51.65 36.98
CA LYS A 3 -45.45 50.47 36.14
C LYS A 3 -46.63 49.56 35.73
N SER A 4 -47.07 49.67 34.48
CA SER A 4 -47.59 48.55 33.68
C SER A 4 -46.38 47.97 32.94
N GLY A 5 -45.97 46.72 33.14
CA GLY A 5 -46.66 45.51 32.70
C GLY A 5 -45.65 44.75 31.85
N PHE A 6 -44.93 43.81 32.46
CA PHE A 6 -44.00 42.89 31.79
C PHE A 6 -44.83 41.94 30.89
N VAL A 7 -44.59 41.96 29.58
CA VAL A 7 -44.87 40.82 28.71
C VAL A 7 -43.68 40.69 27.76
N ILE A 8 -42.80 39.76 28.10
CA ILE A 8 -41.73 39.30 27.21
C ILE A 8 -42.42 38.57 26.07
N LEU A 9 -42.51 39.23 24.91
CA LEU A 9 -42.99 38.60 23.68
C LEU A 9 -41.80 37.85 23.05
N SER A 10 -41.53 36.66 23.57
CA SER A 10 -40.65 35.68 22.97
C SER A 10 -41.29 35.15 21.68
N ILE A 11 -41.01 35.79 20.55
CA ILE A 11 -41.33 35.23 19.23
C ILE A 11 -40.18 34.32 18.82
N ALA A 12 -40.54 33.04 18.75
CA ALA A 12 -39.70 31.91 18.43
C ALA A 12 -38.85 32.11 17.17
N VAL A 13 -37.55 31.89 17.31
CA VAL A 13 -36.73 31.46 16.18
C VAL A 13 -37.27 30.10 15.77
N VAL A 14 -38.01 30.06 14.65
CA VAL A 14 -38.27 28.81 13.94
C VAL A 14 -36.94 28.41 13.33
N ALA A 15 -36.07 27.83 14.16
CA ALA A 15 -35.09 26.89 13.67
C ALA A 15 -35.93 25.74 13.13
N ALA A 16 -36.20 25.75 11.82
CA ALA A 16 -36.59 24.55 11.11
C ALA A 16 -35.39 23.61 11.21
N SER A 17 -35.28 22.94 12.35
CA SER A 17 -34.49 21.75 12.52
C SER A 17 -35.12 20.72 11.59
N ALA A 18 -34.68 20.74 10.34
CA ALA A 18 -34.55 19.49 9.61
C ALA A 18 -33.60 18.65 10.47
N VAL A 19 -34.17 17.88 11.38
CA VAL A 19 -33.52 16.74 12.02
C VAL A 19 -33.36 15.73 10.89
N TYR A 20 -32.47 16.02 9.95
CA TYR A 20 -31.81 14.97 9.22
C TYR A 20 -31.14 14.16 10.31
N LYS A 21 -31.59 12.93 10.49
CA LYS A 21 -30.88 11.97 11.34
C LYS A 21 -29.44 12.06 10.87
N THR A 22 -28.52 12.34 11.78
CA THR A 22 -27.09 12.49 11.47
C THR A 22 -26.59 11.34 10.59
N ASP A 23 -27.20 10.17 10.77
CA ASP A 23 -26.98 8.94 10.01
C ASP A 23 -27.32 9.08 8.50
N ASP A 24 -28.39 9.78 8.13
CA ASP A 24 -28.79 9.98 6.73
C ASP A 24 -27.87 10.97 6.01
N LEU A 25 -27.36 11.99 6.74
CA LEU A 25 -26.37 12.94 6.23
C LEU A 25 -25.00 12.29 6.03
N LEU A 26 -24.59 11.43 6.97
CA LEU A 26 -23.36 10.66 6.87
C LEU A 26 -23.41 9.65 5.72
N ASP A 27 -24.50 8.90 5.55
CA ASP A 27 -24.63 7.95 4.43
C ASP A 27 -24.67 8.67 3.06
N LEU A 28 -25.22 9.88 2.98
CA LEU A 28 -25.19 10.70 1.76
C LEU A 28 -23.79 11.25 1.45
N LEU A 29 -23.00 11.60 2.46
CA LEU A 29 -21.60 12.03 2.30
C LEU A 29 -20.72 10.85 1.88
N ASP A 30 -20.89 9.69 2.52
CA ASP A 30 -20.16 8.46 2.22
C ASP A 30 -20.43 7.94 0.80
N ARG A 31 -21.57 8.28 0.18
CA ARG A 31 -21.88 7.94 -1.22
C ARG A 31 -21.29 8.90 -2.26
N ARG A 32 -20.60 9.96 -1.83
CA ARG A 32 -19.97 10.95 -2.71
C ARG A 32 -18.45 10.84 -2.80
N ASN A 33 -17.88 9.71 -2.39
CA ASN A 33 -16.44 9.47 -2.49
C ASN A 33 -15.99 9.45 -3.95
N VAL A 34 -15.03 10.32 -4.24
CA VAL A 34 -14.50 10.57 -5.58
C VAL A 34 -12.99 10.76 -5.49
N ILE A 35 -12.26 10.07 -6.36
CA ILE A 35 -10.82 10.24 -6.55
C ILE A 35 -10.59 11.01 -7.84
N ARG A 36 -9.74 12.04 -7.80
CA ARG A 36 -9.26 12.74 -8.99
C ARG A 36 -7.92 12.13 -9.41
N THR A 37 -7.83 11.66 -10.64
CA THR A 37 -6.62 11.11 -11.27
C THR A 37 -6.14 12.08 -12.36
N SER A 38 -4.97 11.81 -12.96
CA SER A 38 -4.51 12.55 -14.14
C SER A 38 -5.49 12.47 -15.32
N ASP A 39 -6.20 11.34 -15.42
CA ASP A 39 -7.02 11.00 -16.58
C ASP A 39 -8.51 11.30 -16.34
N GLY A 40 -8.87 11.83 -15.17
CA GLY A 40 -10.22 12.28 -14.87
C GLY A 40 -10.66 12.01 -13.44
N VAL A 41 -11.91 11.61 -13.29
CA VAL A 41 -12.59 11.51 -12.00
C VAL A 41 -13.19 10.13 -11.84
N VAL A 42 -12.76 9.42 -10.80
CA VAL A 42 -13.26 8.10 -10.44
C VAL A 42 -14.26 8.25 -9.31
N ARG A 43 -15.51 7.90 -9.57
CA ARG A 43 -16.57 7.89 -8.57
C ARG A 43 -16.63 6.50 -7.94
N LEU A 44 -16.46 6.42 -6.63
CA LEU A 44 -16.46 5.15 -5.89
C LEU A 44 -17.83 4.87 -5.25
N GLY A 45 -18.60 5.90 -4.90
CA GLY A 45 -19.80 5.70 -4.08
C GLY A 45 -19.41 5.33 -2.65
N LYS A 46 -20.17 4.46 -1.99
CA LYS A 46 -19.79 3.97 -0.66
C LYS A 46 -18.53 3.11 -0.74
N VAL A 47 -17.48 3.49 -0.02
CA VAL A 47 -16.25 2.69 0.07
C VAL A 47 -16.43 1.66 1.19
N ASN A 48 -16.22 0.38 0.85
CA ASN A 48 -16.37 -0.75 1.76
C ASN A 48 -15.03 -1.22 2.35
N ALA A 49 -13.94 -1.04 1.59
CA ALA A 49 -12.60 -1.36 2.05
C ALA A 49 -11.56 -0.44 1.40
N GLU A 50 -10.53 -0.12 2.18
CA GLU A 50 -9.37 0.67 1.76
C GLU A 50 -8.12 -0.01 2.36
N ARG A 51 -7.17 -0.42 1.53
CA ARG A 51 -5.95 -1.10 1.98
C ARG A 51 -4.73 -0.62 1.21
N VAL A 52 -3.68 -0.25 1.93
CA VAL A 52 -2.38 0.11 1.32
C VAL A 52 -1.57 -1.14 1.10
N LYS A 53 -1.11 -1.36 -0.13
CA LYS A 53 -0.27 -2.48 -0.53
C LYS A 53 1.07 -2.00 -1.07
N VAL A 54 2.08 -2.83 -0.83
CA VAL A 54 3.41 -2.69 -1.40
C VAL A 54 3.71 -3.97 -2.18
N ASP A 55 4.01 -3.80 -3.46
CA ASP A 55 4.53 -4.85 -4.33
C ASP A 55 6.03 -4.64 -4.54
N PHE A 56 6.76 -5.74 -4.45
CA PHE A 56 8.18 -5.80 -4.77
C PHE A 56 8.41 -6.94 -5.76
N LYS A 57 9.19 -6.68 -6.79
CA LYS A 57 9.49 -7.65 -7.84
C LYS A 57 10.93 -7.50 -8.30
N ILE A 58 11.63 -8.63 -8.43
CA ILE A 58 12.91 -8.74 -9.12
C ILE A 58 12.70 -9.60 -10.35
N GLN A 59 13.11 -9.09 -11.51
CA GLN A 59 12.92 -9.75 -12.80
C GLN A 59 14.23 -9.78 -13.58
N SER A 60 14.56 -10.88 -14.25
CA SER A 60 15.70 -10.92 -15.18
C SER A 60 15.47 -9.96 -16.34
N THR A 61 16.46 -9.12 -16.66
CA THR A 61 16.38 -8.23 -17.85
C THR A 61 16.51 -9.00 -19.15
N LYS A 62 17.11 -10.20 -19.11
CA LYS A 62 17.35 -11.05 -20.28
C LYS A 62 16.17 -11.94 -20.62
N SER A 63 15.58 -12.62 -19.62
CA SER A 63 14.47 -13.58 -19.85
C SER A 63 13.09 -13.02 -19.53
N ASN A 64 13.02 -11.86 -18.86
CA ASN A 64 11.79 -11.33 -18.25
C ASN A 64 11.15 -12.25 -17.19
N GLU A 65 11.87 -13.28 -16.74
CA GLU A 65 11.42 -14.16 -15.68
C GLU A 65 11.39 -13.44 -14.33
N VAL A 66 10.33 -13.66 -13.56
CA VAL A 66 10.21 -13.16 -12.19
C VAL A 66 11.02 -14.06 -11.27
N LEU A 67 12.08 -13.52 -10.70
CA LEU A 67 13.02 -14.25 -9.86
C LEU A 67 12.59 -14.21 -8.39
N LEU A 68 12.02 -13.08 -7.96
CA LEU A 68 11.48 -12.93 -6.62
C LEU A 68 10.32 -11.94 -6.66
N GLN A 69 9.24 -12.24 -5.95
CA GLN A 69 8.09 -11.36 -5.85
C GLN A 69 7.51 -11.43 -4.44
N SER A 70 7.16 -10.28 -3.88
CA SER A 70 6.31 -10.17 -2.71
C SER A 70 5.22 -9.12 -2.94
N SER A 71 4.06 -9.37 -2.36
CA SER A 71 2.93 -8.45 -2.36
C SER A 71 2.28 -8.54 -0.99
N THR A 72 2.28 -7.43 -0.25
CA THR A 72 1.80 -7.42 1.12
C THR A 72 1.22 -6.07 1.48
N PHE A 73 0.62 -6.00 2.67
CA PHE A 73 0.21 -4.73 3.24
C PHE A 73 1.44 -3.95 3.69
N MET A 74 1.33 -2.63 3.64
CA MET A 74 2.38 -1.71 4.08
C MET A 74 2.95 -2.09 5.45
N GLY A 75 4.28 -2.07 5.58
CA GLY A 75 5.00 -2.45 6.80
C GLY A 75 5.42 -3.92 6.87
N GLY A 76 4.97 -4.76 5.92
CA GLY A 76 5.37 -6.17 5.82
C GLY A 76 6.30 -6.50 4.66
N ALA A 77 6.68 -5.52 3.82
CA ALA A 77 7.30 -5.79 2.52
C ALA A 77 8.66 -6.47 2.66
N PHE A 78 9.49 -5.97 3.58
CA PHE A 78 10.79 -6.57 3.90
C PHE A 78 10.65 -8.02 4.39
N ALA A 79 9.79 -8.25 5.39
CA ALA A 79 9.64 -9.56 6.02
C ALA A 79 9.14 -10.63 5.02
N GLU A 80 8.17 -10.29 4.15
CA GLU A 80 7.67 -11.25 3.16
C GLU A 80 8.72 -11.52 2.07
N ALA A 81 9.47 -10.51 1.63
CA ALA A 81 10.54 -10.70 0.66
C ALA A 81 11.73 -11.50 1.25
N GLU A 82 12.12 -11.25 2.49
CA GLU A 82 13.18 -12.01 3.19
C GLU A 82 12.78 -13.47 3.37
N LYS A 83 11.52 -13.73 3.74
CA LYS A 83 10.95 -15.07 3.84
C LYS A 83 10.97 -15.78 2.49
N GLU A 84 10.61 -15.11 1.41
CA GLU A 84 10.62 -15.70 0.07
C GLU A 84 12.05 -16.01 -0.40
N LEU A 85 13.00 -15.08 -0.20
CA LEU A 85 14.42 -15.34 -0.44
C LEU A 85 14.91 -16.56 0.35
N SER A 86 14.58 -16.64 1.63
CA SER A 86 15.00 -17.74 2.50
C SER A 86 14.47 -19.09 2.02
N LYS A 87 13.22 -19.14 1.53
CA LYS A 87 12.66 -20.36 0.92
C LYS A 87 13.41 -20.74 -0.35
N GLN A 88 13.68 -19.80 -1.24
CA GLN A 88 14.38 -20.06 -2.50
C GLN A 88 15.81 -20.55 -2.25
N VAL A 89 16.56 -19.89 -1.37
CA VAL A 89 17.92 -20.31 -0.97
C VAL A 89 17.90 -21.70 -0.33
N ALA A 90 16.94 -21.98 0.56
CA ALA A 90 16.80 -23.29 1.16
C ALA A 90 16.46 -24.38 0.13
N ALA A 91 15.64 -24.09 -0.88
CA ALA A 91 15.35 -25.01 -1.97
C ALA A 91 16.61 -25.32 -2.79
N VAL A 92 17.36 -24.30 -3.21
CA VAL A 92 18.61 -24.48 -3.97
C VAL A 92 19.64 -25.29 -3.17
N ASN A 93 19.77 -25.02 -1.87
CA ASN A 93 20.70 -25.75 -1.01
C ASN A 93 20.27 -27.21 -0.79
N LYS A 94 18.97 -27.50 -0.73
CA LYS A 94 18.44 -28.87 -0.69
C LYS A 94 18.74 -29.65 -1.98
N ASP A 95 18.77 -28.97 -3.12
CA ASP A 95 19.16 -29.56 -4.42
C ASP A 95 20.69 -29.70 -4.60
N GLY A 96 21.42 -29.52 -3.50
CA GLY A 96 22.86 -29.70 -3.38
C GLY A 96 23.66 -28.42 -3.55
N GLY A 97 23.02 -27.25 -3.68
CA GLY A 97 23.69 -25.95 -3.81
C GLY A 97 24.02 -25.57 -5.26
N ILE A 98 24.76 -24.48 -5.41
CA ILE A 98 25.20 -23.96 -6.72
C ILE A 98 26.60 -24.47 -7.06
N LYS A 99 26.87 -24.67 -8.35
CA LYS A 99 28.22 -25.02 -8.80
C LYS A 99 29.12 -23.77 -8.75
N GLY A 100 30.15 -23.81 -7.91
CA GLY A 100 31.21 -22.82 -7.82
C GLY A 100 32.18 -22.89 -9.00
N GLU A 101 33.12 -21.96 -9.05
CA GLU A 101 34.12 -21.87 -10.13
C GLU A 101 35.07 -23.07 -10.17
N ASP A 102 35.34 -23.68 -9.02
CA ASP A 102 36.16 -24.89 -8.87
C ASP A 102 35.40 -26.18 -9.24
N GLY A 103 34.14 -26.04 -9.66
CA GLY A 103 33.26 -27.13 -10.04
C GLY A 103 32.63 -27.89 -8.88
N LYS A 104 32.94 -27.54 -7.63
CA LYS A 104 32.26 -28.10 -6.45
C LYS A 104 30.91 -27.43 -6.25
N LYS A 105 29.99 -28.13 -5.57
CA LYS A 105 28.73 -27.50 -5.17
C LYS A 105 28.92 -26.81 -3.82
N GLU A 106 28.43 -25.58 -3.73
CA GLU A 106 28.49 -24.74 -2.54
C GLU A 106 27.08 -24.29 -2.14
N SER A 107 26.84 -24.21 -0.83
CA SER A 107 25.60 -23.68 -0.31
C SER A 107 25.53 -22.18 -0.52
N LEU A 108 24.38 -21.69 -0.97
CA LEU A 108 24.06 -20.27 -0.99
C LEU A 108 23.81 -19.74 0.42
N ASP A 109 24.37 -18.57 0.70
CA ASP A 109 24.05 -17.78 1.87
C ASP A 109 23.10 -16.63 1.50
N THR A 110 22.01 -16.50 2.24
CA THR A 110 20.98 -15.46 2.03
C THR A 110 21.53 -14.03 2.00
N ARG A 111 22.59 -13.73 2.77
CA ARG A 111 23.17 -12.40 2.93
C ARG A 111 24.09 -12.01 1.78
N THR A 112 24.73 -12.99 1.15
CA THR A 112 25.75 -12.77 0.11
C THR A 112 25.32 -13.20 -1.28
N ALA A 113 24.22 -13.96 -1.42
CA ALA A 113 23.71 -14.39 -2.72
C ALA A 113 23.47 -13.19 -3.66
N THR A 114 23.90 -13.34 -4.92
CA THR A 114 23.76 -12.37 -5.99
C THR A 114 23.16 -13.03 -7.23
N TYR A 115 22.58 -12.23 -8.13
CA TYR A 115 22.18 -12.70 -9.45
C TYR A 115 23.35 -12.66 -10.44
N LYS A 116 23.39 -13.66 -11.33
CA LYS A 116 24.40 -13.79 -12.40
C LYS A 116 24.11 -12.92 -13.63
N ASP A 117 22.85 -12.53 -13.80
CA ASP A 117 22.40 -11.64 -14.85
C ASP A 117 21.94 -10.31 -14.24
N ASP A 118 21.88 -9.27 -15.06
CA ASP A 118 21.26 -8.00 -14.68
C ASP A 118 19.79 -8.21 -14.32
N VAL A 119 19.33 -7.50 -13.30
CA VAL A 119 17.96 -7.61 -12.82
C VAL A 119 17.27 -6.25 -12.77
N LYS A 120 15.98 -6.26 -13.08
CA LYS A 120 15.10 -5.11 -12.87
C LYS A 120 14.37 -5.27 -11.55
N ILE A 121 14.51 -4.29 -10.68
CA ILE A 121 13.77 -4.15 -9.44
C ILE A 121 12.59 -3.23 -9.70
N THR A 122 11.39 -3.67 -9.29
CA THR A 122 10.18 -2.85 -9.31
C THR A 122 9.60 -2.79 -7.90
N LYS A 123 9.38 -1.57 -7.40
CA LYS A 123 8.73 -1.26 -6.13
C LYS A 123 7.49 -0.42 -6.42
N ARG A 124 6.31 -0.86 -5.95
CA ARG A 124 5.04 -0.17 -6.19
C ARG A 124 4.25 -0.07 -4.91
N THR A 125 3.83 1.15 -4.57
CA THR A 125 2.87 1.41 -3.47
C THR A 125 1.54 1.84 -4.06
N TYR A 126 0.44 1.23 -3.61
CA TYR A 126 -0.89 1.55 -4.10
C TYR A 126 -1.96 1.32 -3.03
N ILE A 127 -3.09 2.02 -3.15
CA ILE A 127 -4.28 1.79 -2.35
C ILE A 127 -5.27 0.99 -3.16
N VAL A 128 -5.74 -0.11 -2.60
CA VAL A 128 -6.87 -0.88 -3.14
C VAL A 128 -8.14 -0.41 -2.46
N TYR A 129 -9.05 0.15 -3.26
CA TYR A 129 -10.41 0.47 -2.85
C TYR A 129 -11.37 -0.62 -3.33
N SER A 130 -12.26 -1.04 -2.45
CA SER A 130 -13.47 -1.77 -2.81
C SER A 130 -14.67 -0.90 -2.45
N SER A 131 -15.58 -0.72 -3.39
CA SER A 131 -16.68 0.24 -3.28
C SER A 131 -17.95 -0.26 -3.94
N GLU A 132 -19.07 0.42 -3.69
CA GLU A 132 -20.39 0.14 -4.27
C GLU A 132 -20.36 0.12 -5.80
N THR A 133 -19.64 1.07 -6.41
CA THR A 133 -19.63 1.24 -7.87
C THR A 133 -18.46 0.57 -8.55
N MET A 134 -17.37 0.32 -7.81
CA MET A 134 -16.17 -0.35 -8.31
C MET A 134 -15.73 -1.40 -7.28
N PRO A 135 -15.88 -2.71 -7.57
CA PRO A 135 -15.49 -3.76 -6.64
C PRO A 135 -13.98 -3.77 -6.38
N PHE A 136 -13.20 -3.25 -7.34
CA PHE A 136 -11.75 -3.15 -7.27
C PHE A 136 -11.26 -1.91 -8.03
N PHE A 137 -10.57 -1.01 -7.33
CA PHE A 137 -9.88 0.13 -7.92
C PHE A 137 -8.51 0.30 -7.24
N GLU A 138 -7.45 0.45 -8.03
CA GLU A 138 -6.10 0.70 -7.54
C GLU A 138 -5.68 2.15 -7.80
N LEU A 139 -5.36 2.86 -6.73
CA LEU A 139 -4.68 4.14 -6.82
C LEU A 139 -3.19 3.94 -6.57
N THR A 140 -2.38 4.02 -7.62
CA THR A 140 -0.92 3.98 -7.48
C THR A 140 -0.43 5.27 -6.83
N LEU A 141 0.30 5.15 -5.72
CA LEU A 141 0.90 6.27 -5.00
C LEU A 141 2.36 6.50 -5.40
N ASP A 142 3.08 5.42 -5.68
CA ASP A 142 4.47 5.45 -6.10
C ASP A 142 4.79 4.22 -6.95
N ASN A 143 5.66 4.40 -7.93
CA ASN A 143 6.22 3.34 -8.74
C ASN A 143 7.69 3.67 -9.02
N SER A 144 8.57 2.75 -8.67
CA SER A 144 10.02 2.88 -8.85
C SER A 144 10.53 1.65 -9.58
N GLU A 145 11.33 1.90 -10.63
CA GLU A 145 12.05 0.88 -11.36
C GLU A 145 13.53 1.21 -11.39
N GLU A 146 14.36 0.18 -11.17
CA GLU A 146 15.82 0.29 -11.21
C GLU A 146 16.39 -0.97 -11.87
N VAL A 147 17.47 -0.82 -12.63
CA VAL A 147 18.24 -1.95 -13.15
C VAL A 147 19.53 -2.07 -12.35
N VAL A 148 19.78 -3.24 -11.79
CA VAL A 148 20.99 -3.56 -11.04
C VAL A 148 21.83 -4.55 -11.83
N SER A 149 23.11 -4.21 -12.05
CA SER A 149 24.02 -5.06 -12.80
C SER A 149 24.40 -6.33 -12.04
N ALA A 150 24.64 -7.40 -12.78
CA ALA A 150 25.04 -8.70 -12.25
C ALA A 150 26.17 -8.58 -11.21
N GLY A 151 26.04 -9.32 -10.10
CA GLY A 151 27.05 -9.38 -9.04
C GLY A 151 27.30 -8.09 -8.23
N THR A 152 26.71 -6.94 -8.59
CA THR A 152 27.03 -5.66 -7.92
C THR A 152 26.40 -5.51 -6.53
N LYS A 153 25.28 -6.20 -6.28
CA LYS A 153 24.52 -6.10 -5.03
C LYS A 153 23.96 -7.45 -4.64
N SER A 154 23.97 -7.77 -3.35
CA SER A 154 23.33 -8.98 -2.85
C SER A 154 21.82 -8.86 -2.87
N ILE A 155 21.13 -9.98 -3.04
CA ILE A 155 19.66 -10.03 -3.07
C ILE A 155 19.09 -9.51 -1.74
N TYR A 156 19.73 -9.86 -0.62
CA TYR A 156 19.37 -9.33 0.69
C TYR A 156 19.46 -7.80 0.76
N SER A 157 20.53 -7.21 0.22
CA SER A 157 20.69 -5.75 0.21
C SER A 157 19.65 -5.06 -0.68
N MET A 158 19.19 -5.70 -1.77
CA MET A 158 18.07 -5.21 -2.57
C MET A 158 16.77 -5.22 -1.75
N ILE A 159 16.52 -6.29 -1.00
CA ILE A 159 15.33 -6.45 -0.16
C ILE A 159 15.35 -5.49 1.03
N SER A 160 16.51 -5.21 1.64
CA SER A 160 16.61 -4.33 2.81
C SER A 160 16.15 -2.90 2.53
N GLU A 161 16.22 -2.44 1.28
CA GLU A 161 15.67 -1.13 0.89
C GLU A 161 14.15 -1.02 1.10
N LEU A 162 13.45 -2.16 1.18
CA LEU A 162 12.02 -2.17 1.46
C LEU A 162 11.69 -1.60 2.84
N GLN A 163 12.63 -1.60 3.79
CA GLN A 163 12.43 -0.98 5.10
C GLN A 163 12.23 0.53 4.99
N GLU A 164 13.07 1.22 4.21
CA GLU A 164 12.92 2.65 3.93
C GLU A 164 11.74 2.92 2.99
N TYR A 165 11.50 2.01 2.04
CA TYR A 165 10.38 2.13 1.12
C TYR A 165 9.03 2.04 1.83
N ASP A 166 8.87 1.15 2.82
CA ASP A 166 7.67 1.05 3.66
C ASP A 166 7.42 2.34 4.46
N GLN A 167 8.47 3.01 4.94
CA GLN A 167 8.34 4.31 5.61
C GLN A 167 7.86 5.40 4.65
N LYS A 168 8.42 5.44 3.43
CA LYS A 168 7.95 6.34 2.37
C LYS A 168 6.48 6.05 2.00
N ALA A 169 6.10 4.78 1.90
CA ALA A 169 4.74 4.36 1.62
C ALA A 169 3.75 4.87 2.68
N ALA A 170 4.11 4.83 3.97
CA ALA A 170 3.29 5.37 5.06
C ALA A 170 3.03 6.87 4.90
N VAL A 171 4.08 7.65 4.61
CA VAL A 171 3.94 9.10 4.40
C VAL A 171 3.08 9.42 3.16
N LEU A 172 3.17 8.60 2.11
CA LEU A 172 2.32 8.77 0.92
C LEU A 172 0.87 8.41 1.20
N ALA A 173 0.62 7.33 1.96
CA ALA A 173 -0.72 6.91 2.34
C ALA A 173 -1.43 7.96 3.20
N GLU A 174 -0.73 8.63 4.12
CA GLU A 174 -1.29 9.71 4.95
C GLU A 174 -1.78 10.92 4.12
N LYS A 175 -1.18 11.14 2.94
CA LYS A 175 -1.53 12.25 2.03
C LYS A 175 -2.58 11.84 1.00
N ALA A 176 -2.85 10.56 0.85
CA ALA A 176 -3.78 10.04 -0.14
C ALA A 176 -5.24 10.25 0.29
N PRO A 177 -6.19 10.31 -0.65
CA PRO A 177 -7.62 10.34 -0.32
C PRO A 177 -8.02 9.11 0.51
N SER A 178 -8.53 9.33 1.72
CA SER A 178 -9.05 8.27 2.57
C SER A 178 -10.54 8.47 2.82
N PHE A 179 -11.33 7.44 2.60
CA PHE A 179 -12.80 7.50 2.63
C PHE A 179 -13.42 6.69 3.76
N LEU A 180 -12.62 5.82 4.38
CA LEU A 180 -12.97 5.19 5.65
C LEU A 180 -12.27 5.99 6.74
N GLY A 181 -13.06 6.69 7.57
CA GLY A 181 -12.58 7.61 8.60
C GLY A 181 -11.49 7.00 9.48
N ARG A 182 -10.23 7.22 9.09
CA ARG A 182 -9.00 6.58 9.58
C ARG A 182 -9.15 5.06 9.70
N ALA A 183 -8.31 4.35 8.96
CA ALA A 183 -7.68 3.14 9.50
C ALA A 183 -7.00 3.49 10.85
N LYS A 184 -7.77 3.61 11.95
CA LYS A 184 -7.32 3.49 13.34
C LYS A 184 -7.04 2.01 13.59
N GLY A 185 -6.14 1.47 12.79
CA GLY A 185 -5.69 0.10 12.79
C GLY A 185 -4.20 0.06 12.58
N TYR A 186 -3.46 0.95 13.27
CA TYR A 186 -2.16 0.53 13.77
C TYR A 186 -2.44 -0.52 14.84
N SER A 187 -2.48 -1.79 14.45
CA SER A 187 -2.07 -2.86 15.35
C SER A 187 -0.67 -3.27 14.91
N LEU A 188 0.30 -2.82 15.70
CA LEU A 188 1.58 -3.50 15.88
C LEU A 188 1.35 -5.00 16.15
#